data_AF-A0A2L0IEU1-F1
#
_entry.id   AF-A0A2L0IEU1-F1
#
_cell.length_a   1.000
_cell.length_b   1.000
_cell.length_c   1.000
_cell.angle_alpha   90.00
_cell.angle_beta   90.00
_cell.angle_gamma   90.00
#
_symmetry.space_group_name_H-M   'P 1'
#
loop_
_entity.id
_entity.type
_entity.pdbx_description
1 polymer ?
#
loop_
_entity_poly.entity_id
_entity_poly.type
_entity_poly.pdbx_seq_one_letter_code
_entity_poly.pdbx_strand_id
1 'polypeptide(L)' 'MKTEIINAIRIFVGILFASSLLSGAGVMFNSWYSLPRDFSNFFVMIFCMLGVIVTIQKITDFIFHKK' A
#
# COMPACT_ATOMS: atom_id res chain seq x y z
N MET A 1 -21.06 -6.60 15.59
CA MET A 1 -21.65 -5.65 14.61
C MET A 1 -20.95 -4.30 14.59
N LYS A 2 -20.81 -3.56 15.71
CA LYS A 2 -20.12 -2.25 15.71
C LYS A 2 -18.65 -2.34 15.26
N THR A 3 -17.95 -3.40 15.67
CA THR A 3 -16.55 -3.67 15.29
C THR A 3 -16.38 -3.90 13.79
N GLU A 4 -17.26 -4.69 13.18
CA GLU A 4 -17.22 -5.01 11.74
C GLU A 4 -17.42 -3.78 10.88
N ILE A 5 -18.35 -2.89 11.26
CA ILE A 5 -18.59 -1.63 10.55
C ILE A 5 -17.36 -0.72 10.64
N ILE A 6 -16.73 -0.63 11.81
CA ILE A 6 -15.49 0.16 11.99
C ILE A 6 -14.36 -0.41 11.13
N ASN A 7 -14.24 -1.74 11.04
CA ASN A 7 -13.24 -2.39 10.19
C ASN A 7 -13.48 -2.09 8.71
N ALA A 8 -14.73 -2.16 8.25
CA ALA A 8 -15.09 -1.82 6.88
C ALA A 8 -14.75 -0.36 6.55
N ILE A 9 -15.05 0.58 7.45
CA ILE A 9 -14.69 2.00 7.27
C ILE A 9 -13.17 2.18 7.20
N ARG A 10 -12.41 1.51 8.07
CA ARG A 10 -10.94 1.58 8.06
C ARG A 10 -10.36 1.10 6.73
N ILE A 11 -10.86 -0.03 6.21
CA ILE A 11 -10.44 -0.58 4.92
C ILE A 11 -10.78 0.42 3.80
N PHE A 12 -12.00 0.95 3.80
CA PHE A 12 -12.45 1.90 2.79
C PHE A 12 -11.60 3.19 2.78
N VAL A 13 -11.36 3.78 3.95
CA VAL A 13 -10.48 4.96 4.08
C VAL A 13 -9.05 4.63 3.67
N GLY A 14 -8.54 3.45 4.01
CA GLY A 14 -7.22 2.98 3.57
C GLY A 14 -7.10 2.89 2.06
N ILE A 15 -8.11 2.35 1.38
CA ILE A 15 -8.15 2.27 -0.09
C ILE A 15 -8.18 3.67 -0.71
N LEU A 16 -8.98 4.59 -0.18
CA LEU A 16 -9.02 5.97 -0.67
C LEU A 16 -7.66 6.66 -0.52
N PHE A 17 -7.03 6.53 0.63
CA PHE A 17 -5.73 7.14 0.88
C PHE A 17 -4.62 6.55 0.00
N ALA A 18 -4.59 5.22 -0.14
CA ALA A 18 -3.65 4.55 -1.03
C ALA A 18 -3.84 5.00 -2.48
N SER A 19 -5.09 5.09 -2.95
CA SER A 19 -5.44 5.56 -4.29
C SER A 19 -4.99 7.00 -4.54
N SER A 20 -5.11 7.88 -3.54
CA SER A 20 -4.64 9.27 -3.64
C SER A 20 -3.11 9.39 -3.70
N LEU A 21 -2.38 8.56 -2.95
CA LEU A 21 -0.91 8.51 -3.01
C LEU A 21 -0.42 7.93 -4.34
N LEU A 22 -1.02 6.84 -4.81
CA LEU A 22 -0.64 6.21 -6.08
C LEU A 22 -0.87 7.16 -7.27
N SER A 23 -2.03 7.83 -7.29
CA SER A 23 -2.36 8.85 -8.28
C SER A 23 -1.41 10.07 -8.21
N GLY A 24 -1.12 10.57 -7.00
CA GLY A 24 -0.15 11.66 -6.81
C GLY A 24 1.27 11.32 -7.24
N ALA A 25 1.70 10.06 -7.09
CA ALA A 25 2.98 9.56 -7.57
C ALA A 25 3.01 9.33 -9.10
N GLY A 26 1.86 9.45 -9.78
CA GLY A 26 1.69 9.14 -11.19
C GLY A 26 1.73 7.64 -11.50
N VAL A 27 1.53 6.80 -10.48
CA VAL A 27 1.52 5.33 -10.61
C VAL A 27 0.07 4.87 -10.76
N MET A 28 -0.37 4.82 -12.01
CA MET A 28 -1.68 4.31 -12.47
C MET A 28 -2.91 5.16 -12.04
N PHE A 29 -3.86 5.33 -12.97
CA PHE A 29 -5.15 6.05 -12.87
C PHE A 29 -5.12 7.52 -12.39
N ASN A 30 -5.73 8.43 -13.16
CA ASN A 30 -6.15 9.73 -12.64
C ASN A 30 -7.38 9.51 -11.73
N SER A 31 -7.14 9.19 -10.46
CA SER A 31 -8.19 8.90 -9.48
C SER A 31 -8.81 10.17 -8.86
N TRP A 32 -9.74 9.96 -7.91
CA TRP A 32 -10.59 10.99 -7.27
C TRP A 32 -9.85 12.25 -6.81
N TYR A 33 -8.65 12.11 -6.21
CA TYR A 33 -7.83 13.24 -5.77
C TYR A 33 -6.36 12.83 -5.66
N SER A 34 -5.49 13.54 -6.37
CA SER A 34 -4.05 13.35 -6.31
C SER A 34 -3.42 14.19 -5.19
N LEU A 35 -2.64 13.53 -4.33
CA LEU A 35 -1.81 14.23 -3.35
C LEU A 35 -0.57 14.85 -4.04
N PRO A 36 0.11 15.83 -3.40
CA PRO A 36 1.32 16.44 -3.96
C PRO A 36 2.34 15.38 -4.37
N ARG A 37 2.96 15.60 -5.53
CA ARG A 37 3.78 14.58 -6.20
C ARG A 37 4.94 14.11 -5.34
N ASP A 38 5.72 15.02 -4.76
CA ASP A 38 6.89 14.66 -3.96
C ASP A 38 6.52 13.93 -2.67
N PHE A 39 5.43 14.36 -2.02
CA PHE A 39 4.89 13.69 -0.85
C PHE A 39 4.44 12.27 -1.21
N SER A 40 3.69 12.12 -2.29
CA SER A 40 3.20 10.84 -2.77
C SER A 40 4.33 9.89 -3.13
N ASN A 41 5.32 10.37 -3.88
CA ASN A 41 6.52 9.61 -4.26
C ASN A 41 7.28 9.11 -3.03
N PHE A 42 7.44 9.93 -2.00
CA PHE A 42 8.12 9.55 -0.77
C PHE A 42 7.43 8.37 -0.08
N PHE A 43 6.11 8.44 0.12
CA PHE A 43 5.38 7.34 0.77
C PHE A 43 5.33 6.09 -0.09
N VAL A 44 5.09 6.22 -1.40
CA VAL A 44 5.07 5.08 -2.33
C VAL A 44 6.43 4.39 -2.34
N MET A 45 7.53 5.14 -2.33
CA MET A 45 8.89 4.59 -2.27
C MET A 45 9.10 3.76 -1.00
N ILE A 46 8.77 4.30 0.17
CA ILE A 46 8.93 3.60 1.46
C ILE A 46 8.09 2.32 1.49
N PHE A 47 6.81 2.40 1.13
CA PHE A 47 5.94 1.23 1.13
C PHE A 47 6.39 0.16 0.12
N CYS A 48 6.90 0.58 -1.04
CA CYS A 48 7.45 -0.33 -2.04
C CYS A 48 8.71 -1.04 -1.52
N MET A 49 9.67 -0.30 -0.95
CA MET A 49 10.90 -0.88 -0.38
C MET A 49 10.59 -1.90 0.70
N LEU A 50 9.74 -1.55 1.66
CA LEU A 50 9.34 -2.48 2.73
C LEU A 50 8.60 -3.70 2.18
N GLY A 51 7.69 -3.50 1.23
CA GLY A 51 6.94 -4.58 0.58
C GLY A 51 7.85 -5.57 -0.14
N VAL A 52 8.86 -5.07 -0.87
CA VAL A 52 9.86 -5.90 -1.56
C VAL A 52 10.68 -6.70 -0.56
N ILE A 53 11.19 -6.07 0.52
CA ILE A 53 11.97 -6.75 1.57
C ILE A 53 11.18 -7.90 2.18
N VAL A 54 9.94 -7.64 2.61
CA VAL A 54 9.07 -8.66 3.24
C VAL A 54 8.75 -9.78 2.26
N THR A 55 8.54 -9.45 0.98
CA THR A 55 8.26 -10.45 -0.05
C THR A 55 9.46 -11.36 -0.27
N ILE A 56 10.67 -10.80 -0.38
CA ILE A 56 11.91 -11.56 -0.52
C ILE A 56 12.14 -12.46 0.71
N GLN A 57 11.93 -11.94 1.92
CA GLN A 57 12.03 -12.72 3.16
C GLN A 57 11.08 -13.93 3.12
N LYS A 58 9.79 -13.72 2.82
CA LYS A 58 8.81 -14.81 2.73
C LYS A 58 9.16 -15.84 1.65
N ILE A 59 9.66 -15.40 0.50
CA ILE A 59 10.10 -16.30 -0.57
C ILE A 59 11.30 -17.13 -0.10
N THR A 60 12.26 -16.49 0.56
CA THR A 60 13.45 -17.14 1.11
C THR A 60 13.05 -18.17 2.15
N ASP A 61 12.25 -17.79 3.14
CA ASP A 61 11.74 -18.71 4.17
C ASP A 61 11.01 -19.89 3.54
N PHE A 62 10.16 -19.66 2.54
CA PHE A 62 9.46 -20.72 1.83
C PHE A 62 10.41 -21.69 1.11
N ILE A 63 11.50 -21.20 0.51
CA ILE A 63 12.49 -22.05 -0.16
C ILE A 63 13.32 -22.85 0.85
N PHE A 64 13.73 -22.23 1.95
CA PHE A 64 14.62 -22.85 2.95
C PHE A 64 13.88 -23.76 3.94
N HIS A 65 12.62 -23.48 4.30
CA HIS A 65 11.79 -24.38 5.13
C HIS A 65 11.21 -25.56 4.36
N LYS A 66 11.31 -25.58 3.03
CA LYS A 66 10.88 -26.70 2.19
C LYS A 66 12.00 -27.74 1.94
N LYS A 67 13.13 -27.64 2.66
CA LYS A 67 14.16 -28.68 2.80
C LYS A 67 14.05 -29.35 4.16
#